data_AF-A0A4U1CLW7-F1
#
_entry.id   AF-A0A4U1CLW7-F1
#
_cell.length_a   1.000
_cell.length_b   1.000
_cell.length_c   1.000
_cell.angle_alpha   90.00
_cell.angle_beta   90.00
_cell.angle_gamma   90.00
#
_symmetry.space_group_name_H-M   'P 1'
#
loop_
_entity.id
_entity.type
_entity.pdbx_description
1 polymer ?
#
loop_
_entity_poly.entity_id
_entity_poly.type
_entity_poly.pdbx_seq_one_letter_code
_entity_poly.pdbx_strand_id
1 'polypeptide(L)'
;MSIYYENEFPAEQGIVTVKNRKYIADCIIKFPVDKDTININKCTCVFSILDRGKQLKRHYVGAEFFEKLNNENVVKSFNGYLPEFVFCFFKTDFPLQDFKGEKNL
;
A
#
# COMPACT_ATOMS: atom_id res chain seq x y z
N MET A 1 0.19 5.47 -15.58
CA MET A 1 1.27 5.62 -14.57
C MET A 1 0.85 4.75 -13.39
N SER A 2 1.53 3.66 -13.06
CA SER A 2 2.98 3.51 -12.84
C SER A 2 3.36 3.92 -11.42
N ILE A 3 4.26 3.14 -10.84
CA ILE A 3 4.75 3.20 -9.46
C ILE A 3 5.23 4.63 -9.17
N TYR A 4 4.75 5.22 -8.08
CA TYR A 4 5.18 6.54 -7.63
C TYR A 4 6.12 6.38 -6.44
N TYR A 5 7.35 6.86 -6.56
CA TYR A 5 8.29 6.92 -5.45
C TYR A 5 8.07 8.16 -4.60
N GLU A 6 8.63 8.19 -3.39
CA GLU A 6 8.47 9.28 -2.41
C GLU A 6 8.62 10.71 -2.98
N ASN A 7 9.49 10.88 -3.98
CA ASN A 7 9.73 12.19 -4.62
C ASN A 7 8.66 12.60 -5.66
N GLU A 8 7.70 11.71 -5.96
CA GLU A 8 6.73 11.86 -7.04
C GLU A 8 5.30 12.05 -6.54
N PHE A 9 5.07 11.98 -5.22
CA PHE A 9 3.77 12.28 -4.61
C PHE A 9 3.93 13.19 -3.39
N PRO A 10 2.94 14.06 -3.09
CA PRO A 10 2.94 14.82 -1.85
C PRO A 10 2.96 13.86 -0.66
N ALA A 11 3.85 14.06 0.31
CA ALA A 11 4.06 13.14 1.43
C ALA A 11 2.73 12.73 2.10
N GLU A 12 1.78 13.66 2.23
CA GLU A 12 0.44 13.42 2.78
C GLU A 12 -0.33 12.28 2.10
N GLN A 13 -0.12 12.07 0.81
CA GLN A 13 -0.77 11.00 0.06
C GLN A 13 -0.17 9.63 0.39
N GLY A 14 1.08 9.54 0.83
CA GLY A 14 1.75 8.31 1.21
C GLY A 14 1.69 7.97 2.70
N ILE A 15 1.00 8.76 3.51
CA ILE A 15 0.93 8.52 4.96
C ILE A 15 -0.03 7.38 5.28
N VAL A 16 0.47 6.39 6.03
CA VAL A 16 -0.30 5.39 6.74
C VAL A 16 -0.06 5.61 8.24
N THR A 17 -1.15 5.71 9.01
CA THR A 17 -1.09 5.92 10.46
C THR A 17 -1.30 4.61 11.20
N VAL A 18 -0.41 4.29 12.15
CA VAL A 18 -0.52 3.14 13.06
C VAL A 18 -0.24 3.62 14.49
N LYS A 19 -1.15 3.37 15.44
CA LYS A 19 -1.02 3.81 16.85
C LYS A 19 -0.62 5.28 17.00
N ASN A 20 -1.28 6.19 16.28
CA ASN A 20 -0.97 7.64 16.21
C ASN A 20 0.42 8.00 15.63
N ARG A 21 1.20 7.06 15.12
CA ARG A 21 2.46 7.33 14.40
C ARG A 21 2.21 7.33 12.90
N LYS A 22 2.79 8.29 12.20
CA LYS A 22 2.70 8.43 10.75
C LYS A 22 3.89 7.74 10.10
N TYR A 23 3.63 6.87 9.13
CA TYR A 23 4.62 6.19 8.31
C TYR A 23 4.41 6.63 6.86
N ILE A 24 5.47 7.12 6.22
CA ILE A 24 5.43 7.53 4.82
C ILE A 24 5.87 6.33 3.99
N ALA A 25 5.07 5.97 2.99
CA ALA A 25 5.41 4.90 2.06
C ALA A 25 6.63 5.30 1.22
N ASP A 26 7.51 4.35 0.95
CA ASP A 26 8.67 4.56 0.07
C ASP A 26 8.23 4.62 -1.40
N CYS A 27 7.18 3.87 -1.73
CA CYS A 27 6.46 4.01 -3.00
C CYS A 27 4.97 3.69 -2.87
N ILE A 28 4.18 4.21 -3.81
CA ILE A 28 2.77 3.93 -3.98
C ILE A 28 2.56 3.33 -5.37
N ILE A 29 1.98 2.13 -5.42
CA ILE A 29 1.57 1.49 -6.66
C ILE A 29 0.09 1.80 -6.85
N LYS A 30 -0.27 2.41 -7.98
CA LYS A 30 -1.66 2.69 -8.34
C LYS A 30 -2.11 1.73 -9.45
N PHE A 31 -3.26 1.10 -9.25
CA PHE A 31 -3.86 0.22 -10.24
C PHE A 31 -4.85 0.95 -11.16
N PRO A 32 -5.02 0.50 -12.42
CA PRO A 32 -4.25 -0.56 -13.07
C PRO A 32 -2.79 -0.13 -13.36
N VAL A 33 -1.86 -1.10 -13.31
CA VAL A 33 -0.43 -0.85 -13.61
C VAL A 33 -0.21 -1.12 -15.08
N ASP A 34 -0.13 -0.05 -15.89
CA ASP A 34 -0.13 -0.19 -17.35
C ASP A 34 1.20 -0.72 -17.93
N LYS A 35 2.35 -0.27 -17.42
CA LYS A 35 3.67 -0.49 -18.07
C LYS A 35 4.86 -0.76 -17.14
N ASP A 36 4.68 -0.63 -15.83
CA ASP A 36 5.81 -0.74 -14.90
C ASP A 36 6.08 -2.17 -14.47
N THR A 37 7.34 -2.55 -14.50
CA THR A 37 7.81 -3.76 -13.83
C THR A 37 7.94 -3.47 -12.35
N ILE A 38 7.13 -4.14 -11.53
CA ILE A 38 7.26 -4.12 -10.07
C ILE A 38 8.35 -5.12 -9.72
N ASN A 39 9.39 -4.65 -9.03
CA ASN A 39 10.45 -5.50 -8.51
C ASN A 39 11.01 -4.87 -7.24
N ILE A 40 10.36 -5.13 -6.11
CA ILE A 40 10.74 -4.58 -4.80
C ILE A 40 11.08 -5.73 -3.87
N ASN A 41 12.26 -5.69 -3.26
CA ASN A 41 12.70 -6.72 -2.33
C ASN A 41 12.38 -6.31 -0.89
N LYS A 42 12.02 -7.29 -0.05
CA LYS A 42 11.79 -7.15 1.40
C LYS A 42 10.93 -5.93 1.75
N CYS A 43 9.70 -5.92 1.24
CA CYS A 43 8.79 -4.81 1.45
C CYS A 43 7.52 -5.24 2.19
N THR A 44 7.09 -4.41 3.12
CA THR A 44 5.74 -4.48 3.67
C THR A 44 4.81 -3.66 2.79
N CYS A 45 3.71 -4.27 2.36
CA CYS A 45 2.70 -3.63 1.52
C CYS A 45 1.40 -3.46 2.29
N VAL A 46 0.78 -2.29 2.16
CA VAL A 46 -0.56 -1.99 2.65
C VAL A 46 -1.46 -1.73 1.46
N PHE A 47 -2.56 -2.47 1.38
CA PHE A 47 -3.50 -2.46 0.26
C PHE A 47 -4.72 -1.62 0.61
N SER A 48 -5.18 -0.79 -0.33
CA SER A 48 -6.34 0.06 -0.11
C SER A 48 -7.20 0.26 -1.36
N ILE A 49 -8.45 0.63 -1.12
CA ILE A 49 -9.43 1.06 -2.10
C ILE A 49 -9.95 2.46 -1.74
N LEU A 50 -10.57 3.15 -2.68
CA LEU A 50 -11.29 4.39 -2.42
C LEU A 50 -12.75 4.07 -2.12
N ASP A 51 -13.21 4.46 -0.92
CA ASP A 51 -14.63 4.44 -0.60
C ASP A 51 -15.33 5.61 -1.31
N ARG A 52 -15.94 5.32 -2.45
CA ARG A 52 -16.69 6.28 -3.27
C ARG A 52 -18.01 6.72 -2.63
N GLY A 53 -18.50 5.99 -1.62
CA GLY A 53 -19.69 6.35 -0.84
C GLY A 53 -19.41 7.32 0.30
N LYS A 54 -18.18 7.37 0.82
CA LYS A 54 -17.78 8.22 1.96
C LYS A 54 -16.66 9.20 1.60
N GLN A 55 -16.99 10.21 0.79
CA GLN A 55 -16.09 11.35 0.50
C GLN A 55 -14.72 10.95 -0.07
N LEU A 56 -14.62 9.86 -0.85
CA LEU A 56 -13.36 9.37 -1.40
C LEU A 56 -12.30 9.07 -0.32
N LYS A 57 -12.73 8.61 0.85
CA LYS A 57 -11.81 8.20 1.91
C LYS A 57 -11.11 6.89 1.54
N ARG A 58 -9.83 6.81 1.88
CA ARG A 58 -9.03 5.59 1.74
C ARG A 58 -9.52 4.53 2.74
N HIS A 59 -9.80 3.34 2.24
CA HIS A 59 -10.15 2.18 3.05
C HIS A 59 -9.08 1.10 2.85
N TYR A 60 -8.46 0.66 3.96
CA TYR A 60 -7.44 -0.38 3.91
C TYR A 60 -8.09 -1.77 3.91
N VAL A 61 -7.72 -2.60 2.96
CA VAL A 61 -8.34 -3.93 2.72
C VAL A 61 -7.41 -5.08 3.02
N GLY A 62 -6.12 -4.82 3.20
CA GLY A 62 -5.12 -5.84 3.55
C GLY A 62 -3.74 -5.24 3.81
N ALA A 63 -2.86 -6.04 4.38
CA ALA A 63 -1.44 -5.76 4.45
C ALA A 63 -0.65 -7.07 4.49
N GLU A 64 0.53 -7.10 3.87
CA GLU A 64 1.36 -8.32 3.80
C GLU A 64 2.83 -7.95 3.60
N PHE A 65 3.72 -8.76 4.14
CA PHE A 65 5.15 -8.66 3.87
C PHE A 65 5.52 -9.57 2.70
N PHE A 66 6.29 -9.03 1.76
CA PHE A 66 6.80 -9.74 0.61
C PHE A 66 8.33 -9.75 0.64
N GLU A 67 8.91 -10.95 0.61
CA GLU A 67 10.35 -11.11 0.33
C GLU A 67 10.70 -10.51 -1.04
N LYS A 68 9.79 -10.68 -2.01
CA LYS A 68 9.88 -10.08 -3.34
C LYS A 68 8.48 -9.76 -3.88
N LEU A 69 8.21 -8.48 -4.12
CA LEU A 69 7.00 -7.99 -4.76
C LEU A 69 7.22 -7.87 -6.27
N ASN A 70 6.28 -8.41 -7.04
CA ASN A 70 6.29 -8.38 -8.51
C ASN A 70 4.88 -8.20 -9.09
N ASN A 71 4.78 -8.05 -10.41
CA ASN A 71 3.51 -7.86 -11.11
C ASN A 71 2.50 -9.01 -10.91
N GLU A 72 2.94 -10.23 -10.59
CA GLU A 72 2.05 -11.38 -10.42
C GLU A 72 1.43 -11.41 -9.02
N ASN A 73 2.22 -11.11 -7.99
CA ASN A 73 1.78 -11.22 -6.60
C ASN A 73 1.18 -9.93 -6.02
N VAL A 74 1.41 -8.76 -6.65
CA VAL A 74 0.82 -7.50 -6.20
C VAL A 74 -0.67 -7.38 -6.52
N VAL A 75 -1.16 -8.09 -7.55
CA VAL A 75 -2.55 -8.00 -8.07
C VAL A 75 -3.50 -8.90 -7.28
N LYS A 76 -3.06 -9.46 -6.16
CA LYS A 76 -3.89 -10.34 -5.35
C LYS A 76 -5.10 -9.60 -4.79
N SER A 77 -6.25 -10.26 -4.82
CA SER A 77 -7.44 -9.79 -4.10
C SER A 77 -7.22 -9.97 -2.60
N PHE A 78 -7.47 -8.92 -1.82
CA PHE A 78 -7.42 -8.96 -0.36
C PHE A 78 -8.83 -8.78 0.19
N ASN A 79 -9.27 -9.73 1.02
CA ASN A 79 -10.61 -9.72 1.62
C ASN A 79 -11.76 -9.56 0.60
N GLY A 80 -11.58 -10.13 -0.60
CA GLY A 80 -12.57 -10.06 -1.70
C GLY A 80 -12.51 -8.77 -2.53
N TYR A 81 -11.62 -7.83 -2.23
CA TYR A 81 -11.44 -6.58 -2.95
C TYR A 81 -10.19 -6.59 -3.81
N LEU A 82 -10.30 -5.96 -5.00
CA LEU A 82 -9.15 -5.60 -5.81
C LEU A 82 -8.59 -4.26 -5.33
N PRO A 83 -7.32 -4.17 -4.94
CA PRO A 83 -6.72 -2.93 -4.47
C PRO A 83 -6.64 -1.88 -5.59
N GLU A 84 -6.90 -0.61 -5.24
CA GLU A 84 -6.66 0.53 -6.14
C GLU A 84 -5.29 1.16 -5.88
N PHE A 85 -4.80 1.10 -4.63
CA PHE A 85 -3.49 1.60 -4.22
C PHE A 85 -2.78 0.62 -3.29
N VAL A 86 -1.47 0.51 -3.45
CA VAL A 86 -0.57 -0.27 -2.58
C VAL A 86 0.54 0.63 -2.07
N PHE A 87 0.67 0.74 -0.75
CA PHE A 87 1.73 1.49 -0.08
C PHE A 87 2.83 0.52 0.30
N CYS A 88 4.03 0.69 -0.24
CA CYS A 88 5.16 -0.18 0.02
C CYS A 88 6.17 0.50 0.94
N PHE A 89 6.61 -0.24 1.95
CA PHE A 89 7.60 0.16 2.94
C PHE A 89 8.78 -0.82 2.86
N PHE A 90 9.91 -0.37 2.35
CA PHE A 90 11.13 -1.16 2.18
C PHE A 90 12.39 -0.49 2.72
N LYS A 91 12.35 0.83 3.00
CA LYS A 91 13.35 1.52 3.82
C LYS A 91 12.83 1.79 5.23
N THR A 92 11.52 1.93 5.36
CA THR A 92 10.85 2.15 6.65
C THR A 92 10.46 0.82 7.29
N ASP A 93 10.83 0.63 8.56
CA ASP A 93 10.37 -0.50 9.36
C ASP A 93 8.89 -0.32 9.74
N PHE A 94 8.00 -0.85 8.90
CA PHE A 94 6.56 -0.71 9.07
C PHE A 94 6.00 -1.76 10.03
N PRO A 95 5.25 -1.37 11.08
CA PRO A 95 4.76 -2.30 12.11
C PRO A 95 3.53 -3.07 11.61
N LEU A 96 3.77 -4.10 10.77
CA LEU A 96 2.72 -4.87 10.07
C LEU A 96 1.68 -5.47 11.01
N GLN A 97 2.11 -6.11 12.09
CA GLN A 97 1.20 -6.79 13.03
C GLN A 97 0.30 -5.79 13.78
N ASP A 98 0.87 -4.66 14.18
CA ASP A 98 0.11 -3.59 14.82
C ASP A 98 -0.92 -2.98 13.87
N PHE A 99 -0.54 -2.78 12.60
CA PHE A 99 -1.46 -2.27 11.59
C PHE A 99 -2.64 -3.21 11.35
N LYS A 100 -2.37 -4.51 11.20
CA LYS A 100 -3.43 -5.52 11.04
C LYS A 100 -4.39 -5.54 12.24
N GLY A 101 -3.84 -5.55 13.45
CA GLY A 101 -4.64 -5.51 14.67
C GLY A 101 -5.51 -4.25 14.79
N GLU A 102 -4.99 -3.07 14.42
CA GLU A 102 -5.76 -1.82 14.47
C GLU A 102 -6.87 -1.75 13.40
N LYS A 103 -6.62 -2.30 12.21
CA LYS A 103 -7.58 -2.25 11.09
C LYS A 103 -8.52 -3.46 11.03
N ASN A 104 -8.38 -4.43 11.94
CA ASN A 104 -9.09 -5.71 11.91
C ASN A 104 -8.90 -6.44 10.57
N LEU A 105 -7.64 -6.54 10.12
CA LEU A 105 -7.22 -7.15 8.85
C LEU A 105 -6.43 -8.45 9.04
#